data_AF-A0A2N1PDS3-F1
#
_entry.id   AF-A0A2N1PDS3-F1
#
_cell.length_a   1.000
_cell.length_b   1.000
_cell.length_c   1.000
_cell.angle_alpha   90.00
_cell.angle_beta   90.00
_cell.angle_gamma   90.00
#
_symmetry.space_group_name_H-M   'P 1'
#
loop_
_entity.id
_entity.type
_entity.pdbx_description
1 polymer ?
#
loop_
_entity_poly.entity_id
_entity_poly.type
_entity_poly.pdbx_seq_one_letter_code
_entity_poly.pdbx_strand_id
1 'polypeptide(L)' 'MKRLVSGIQPSGNLTLGNYLGAIKQFIALQEELTDTEFFIFIADLHAI' A
#
# COMPACT_ATOMS: atom_id res chain seq x y z
N MET A 1 6.62 16.47 10.12
CA MET A 1 6.51 15.01 9.95
C MET A 1 5.54 14.74 8.80
N LYS A 2 5.99 14.05 7.75
CA LYS A 2 5.12 13.72 6.59
C LYS A 2 4.48 12.36 6.82
N ARG A 3 3.29 12.15 6.28
CA ARG A 3 2.55 10.89 6.37
C ARG A 3 2.07 10.46 4.98
N LEU A 4 2.28 9.20 4.66
CA LEU A 4 1.70 8.53 3.51
C LEU A 4 0.66 7.53 4.01
N VAL A 5 -0.56 7.65 3.50
CA VAL A 5 -1.67 6.74 3.82
C VAL A 5 -2.14 6.10 2.53
N SER A 6 -2.16 4.78 2.47
CA SER A 6 -2.67 4.03 1.32
C SER A 6 -3.44 2.79 1.78
N GLY A 7 -4.44 2.38 0.99
CA GLY A 7 -5.29 1.24 1.28
C GLY A 7 -5.11 0.14 0.23
N ILE A 8 -5.14 -1.12 0.66
CA ILE A 8 -5.21 -2.30 -0.21
C ILE A 8 -6.62 -2.90 -0.09
N GLN A 9 -7.29 -3.06 -1.23
CA GLN A 9 -8.60 -3.69 -1.27
C GLN A 9 -8.49 -5.18 -0.89
N PRO A 10 -9.40 -5.73 -0.08
CA PRO A 10 -9.42 -7.16 0.27
C PRO A 10 -9.98 -8.01 -0.90
N SER A 11 -9.29 -8.03 -2.04
CA SER A 11 -9.75 -8.69 -3.27
C SER A 11 -9.47 -10.21 -3.31
N GLY A 12 -9.29 -10.85 -2.16
CA GLY A 12 -8.89 -12.26 -2.06
C GLY A 12 -7.38 -12.46 -2.25
N ASN A 13 -7.00 -13.26 -3.25
CA ASN A 13 -5.59 -13.63 -3.44
C ASN A 13 -4.77 -12.50 -4.10
N LEU A 14 -3.58 -12.26 -3.56
CA LEU A 14 -2.60 -11.38 -4.20
C LEU A 14 -2.13 -11.98 -5.53
N THR A 15 -2.13 -11.16 -6.57
CA THR A 15 -1.65 -11.53 -7.91
C THR A 15 -0.37 -10.77 -8.27
N LEU A 16 0.30 -11.20 -9.34
CA LEU A 16 1.43 -10.47 -9.91
C LEU A 16 1.04 -9.04 -10.33
N GLY A 17 -0.22 -8.81 -10.73
CA GLY A 17 -0.72 -7.48 -11.05
C GLY A 17 -0.73 -6.56 -9.83
N ASN A 18 -1.14 -7.07 -8.66
CA ASN A 18 -1.10 -6.32 -7.41
C ASN A 18 0.34 -5.98 -7.01
N TYR A 19 1.25 -6.95 -7.18
CA TYR A 19 2.66 -6.77 -6.86
C TYR A 19 3.33 -5.72 -7.74
N LEU A 20 3.23 -5.87 -9.06
CA LEU A 20 3.86 -4.97 -10.02
C LEU A 20 3.22 -3.58 -10.03
N GLY A 21 1.92 -3.49 -9.71
CA GLY A 21 1.17 -2.24 -9.72
C GLY A 21 1.40 -1.40 -8.46
N ALA A 22 1.03 -1.93 -7.29
CA ALA A 22 0.99 -1.14 -6.05
C ALA A 22 2.10 -1.52 -5.07
N ILE A 23 2.27 -2.82 -4.77
CA ILE A 23 3.12 -3.26 -3.65
C ILE A 23 4.59 -2.93 -3.91
N LYS A 24 5.10 -3.20 -5.12
CA LYS A 24 6.49 -2.87 -5.49
C LYS A 24 6.76 -1.37 -5.37
N GLN A 25 5.78 -0.53 -5.72
CA GLN A 25 5.91 0.91 -5.57
C GLN A 25 5.90 1.35 -4.11
N PHE A 26 5.06 0.76 -3.26
CA PHE A 26 5.07 1.08 -1.83
C PHE A 26 6.43 0.79 -1.19
N ILE A 27 7.08 -0.32 -1.57
CA ILE A 27 8.44 -0.64 -1.09
C ILE A 27 9.43 0.43 -1.54
N ALA A 28 9.45 0.77 -2.84
CA ALA A 28 10.37 1.78 -3.37
C ALA A 28 10.19 3.15 -2.71
N LEU A 29 8.93 3.58 -2.51
CA LEU A 29 8.62 4.83 -1.83
C LEU A 29 9.03 4.82 -0.36
N GLN A 30 8.93 3.68 0.33
CA GLN A 30 9.37 3.57 1.73
C GLN A 30 10.90 3.67 1.85
N GLU A 31 11.64 3.15 0.87
CA GLU A 31 13.09 3.28 0.79
C GLU A 31 13.54 4.71 0.44
N GLU A 32 12.81 5.39 -0.46
CA GLU A 32 13.12 6.75 -0.88
C GLU A 32 12.73 7.80 0.18
N LEU A 33 11.59 7.63 0.84
CA LEU A 33 10.99 8.62 1.74
C LEU A 33 11.27 8.27 3.22
N THR A 34 12.55 8.27 3.61
CA THR A 34 13.01 7.86 4.96
C THR A 34 12.44 8.71 6.10
N ASP A 35 12.04 9.96 5.84
CA ASP A 35 11.48 10.89 6.83
C ASP A 35 9.94 10.95 6.83
N THR A 36 9.29 9.94 6.25
CA THR A 36 7.82 9.85 6.11
C THR A 36 7.27 8.64 6.85
N GLU A 37 6.21 8.83 7.64
CA GLU A 37 5.49 7.70 8.25
C GLU A 37 4.57 7.05 7.22
N PHE A 38 4.69 5.73 7.04
CA PHE A 38 3.87 4.95 6.13
C PHE A 38 2.76 4.22 6.89
N PHE A 39 1.51 4.44 6.45
CA PHE A 39 0.33 3.74 6.93
C PHE A 39 -0.33 3.03 5.76
N ILE A 40 -0.14 1.71 5.68
CA ILE A 40 -0.80 0.85 4.70
C ILE A 40 -1.85 0.02 5.45
N PHE A 41 -3.12 0.12 5.05
CA PHE A 41 -4.22 -0.59 5.69
C PHE A 41 -5.01 -1.44 4.70
N ILE A 42 -5.75 -2.42 5.22
CA ILE A 42 -6.72 -3.18 4.42
C ILE A 42 -8.04 -2.43 4.45
N ALA A 43 -8.54 -2.06 3.27
CA ALA A 43 -9.78 -1.29 3.13
C ALA A 43 -11.01 -2.20 3.19
N ASP A 44 -11.19 -2.91 4.31
CA ASP A 44 -12.24 -3.91 4.52
C ASP A 44 -13.67 -3.35 4.39
N LEU A 45 -13.91 -2.13 4.89
CA LEU A 45 -15.21 -1.46 4.76
C LEU A 45 -15.61 -1.16 3.30
N HIS A 46 -14.67 -1.14 2.35
CA HIS A 46 -14.99 -0.95 0.92
C HIS A 46 -15.47 -2.25 0.24
N ALA A 47 -15.46 -3.37 0.96
CA ALA A 47 -15.96 -4.65 0.45
C ALA A 47 -17.44 -4.92 0.83
N ILE A 48 -18.06 -3.99 1.56
CA ILE A 48 -19.50 -3.98 1.92
C ILE A 48 -20.28 -3.32 0.80
#